data_AF-A0A8S1QVS8-F1
#
_entry.id   AF-A0A8S1QVS8-F1
#
_cell.length_a   1.000
_cell.length_b   1.000
_cell.length_c   1.000
_cell.angle_alpha   90.00
_cell.angle_beta   90.00
_cell.angle_gamma   90.00
#
_symmetry.space_group_name_H-M   'P 1'
#
loop_
_entity.id
_entity.type
_entity.pdbx_description
1 polymer ?
#
loop_
_entity_poly.entity_id
_entity_poly.type
_entity_poly.pdbx_seq_one_letter_code
_entity_poly.pdbx_strand_id
1 'polypeptide(L)'
;MFEGLLRKIKNLKMRNQIIFANIIFLATVILLVISAFYVQSKIFSYISSQSAELTESEQEKIQLKTIGKMLMRRIVLKHENVINHLASIQKCFSYIDYNNITIELQSPIAPCVSIQYLKGNDYFINYESFCYQANGINDSITLPINDTLVKSLHSTITLLSAYSMIFGLDIINLKEYFHIGARSNIQYLASYPVSYLVKSYNVLKRPWYLNHVQAFDQNPELNVTYTPPFNHFITQTLEVSICYSIKSKAKELIGVSKTQIRFDSYMIPQIPYNVLLLDMTGVVLFCNVDLNFNDSQKIYVFDEKITGFNKSDWFLIQENSQNENSNPLIFQHKLSNLSVYMVTFQLPNKEYIMIIYSNITTTQGIQQNIDEKNSQLAIIFMKMFLSHACFSALLMFLEFIVIVQIFAPIYKLTMEIKKYTLCVGNNVDKEIFKLIHKKPANNQFFTLQQKMLNIENLLNSNQNYKSKLCKIYESIQYNKKESPFKIKQIKKSALILEDQQKQFKQKIQTILKPLLNCNETINN
;
A
#
# COMPACT_ATOMS: atom_id res chain seq x y z
N MET A 1 -7.10 -40.35 40.57
CA MET A 1 -7.10 -38.97 41.15
C MET A 1 -8.50 -38.36 41.19
N PHE A 2 -9.29 -38.44 40.12
CA PHE A 2 -10.68 -37.94 40.04
C PHE A 2 -11.66 -38.58 41.07
N GLU A 3 -11.56 -39.89 41.29
CA GLU A 3 -12.45 -40.61 42.24
C GLU A 3 -12.25 -40.21 43.71
N GLY A 4 -11.00 -39.92 44.12
CA GLY A 4 -10.69 -39.45 45.46
C GLY A 4 -11.21 -38.04 45.74
N LEU A 5 -11.26 -37.20 44.70
CA LEU A 5 -11.78 -35.83 44.75
C LEU A 5 -13.31 -35.84 44.82
N LEU A 6 -13.97 -36.70 44.04
CA LEU A 6 -15.42 -36.95 44.09
C LEU A 6 -15.90 -37.45 45.47
N ARG A 7 -15.14 -38.36 46.10
CA ARG A 7 -15.43 -38.82 47.48
C ARG A 7 -15.33 -37.69 48.51
N LYS A 8 -14.31 -36.83 48.39
CA LYS A 8 -14.16 -35.65 49.27
C LYS A 8 -15.25 -34.60 49.05
N ILE A 9 -15.67 -34.37 47.80
CA ILE A 9 -16.78 -33.46 47.47
C ILE A 9 -18.10 -33.97 48.06
N LYS A 10 -18.39 -35.27 47.96
CA LYS A 10 -19.62 -35.87 48.54
C LYS A 10 -19.74 -35.67 50.06
N ASN A 11 -18.62 -35.52 50.76
CA ASN A 11 -18.59 -35.30 52.21
C ASN A 11 -18.72 -33.82 52.63
N LEU A 12 -18.72 -32.88 51.70
CA LEU A 12 -18.94 -31.45 51.98
C LEU A 12 -20.44 -31.14 52.16
N LYS A 13 -20.76 -30.14 52.99
CA LYS A 13 -22.12 -29.60 53.10
C LYS A 13 -22.60 -29.12 51.72
N MET A 14 -23.88 -29.31 51.39
CA MET A 14 -24.48 -29.02 50.08
C MET A 14 -24.17 -27.60 49.57
N ARG A 15 -24.10 -26.60 50.46
CA ARG A 15 -23.63 -25.23 50.14
C ARG A 15 -22.23 -25.19 49.54
N ASN A 16 -21.27 -25.90 50.13
CA ASN A 16 -19.88 -25.92 49.65
C ASN A 16 -19.73 -26.73 48.37
N GLN A 17 -20.58 -27.74 48.14
CA GLN A 17 -20.62 -28.48 46.87
C GLN A 17 -21.09 -27.57 45.72
N ILE A 18 -22.11 -26.75 45.95
CA ILE A 18 -22.63 -25.78 44.97
C ILE A 18 -21.57 -24.69 44.69
N ILE A 19 -20.94 -24.15 45.73
CA ILE A 19 -19.84 -23.16 45.56
C ILE A 19 -18.68 -23.76 44.75
N PHE A 20 -18.29 -25.00 45.06
CA PHE A 20 -17.19 -25.66 44.34
C PHE A 20 -17.53 -25.97 42.88
N ALA A 21 -18.77 -26.39 42.59
CA ALA A 21 -19.26 -26.59 41.23
C ALA A 21 -19.26 -25.28 40.42
N ASN A 22 -19.68 -24.16 41.02
CA ASN A 22 -19.62 -22.85 40.38
C ASN A 22 -18.18 -22.39 40.11
N ILE A 23 -17.23 -22.65 41.02
CA ILE A 23 -15.81 -22.34 40.80
C ILE A 23 -15.24 -23.15 39.63
N ILE A 24 -15.58 -24.44 39.53
CA ILE A 24 -15.15 -25.27 38.39
C ILE A 24 -15.76 -24.76 37.09
N PHE A 25 -17.07 -24.51 37.08
CA PHE A 25 -17.78 -23.99 35.90
C PHE A 25 -17.16 -22.67 35.43
N LEU A 26 -16.86 -21.77 36.35
CA LEU A 26 -16.16 -20.52 36.07
C LEU A 26 -14.76 -20.75 35.49
N ALA A 27 -13.96 -21.63 36.10
CA ALA A 27 -12.61 -21.91 35.61
C ALA A 27 -12.67 -22.39 34.15
N THR A 28 -13.63 -23.26 33.80
CA THR A 28 -13.87 -23.68 32.41
C THR A 28 -14.32 -22.55 31.50
N VAL A 29 -15.20 -21.65 31.95
CA VAL A 29 -15.65 -20.49 31.15
C VAL A 29 -14.49 -19.53 30.88
N ILE A 30 -13.67 -19.23 31.89
CA ILE A 30 -12.48 -18.38 31.74
C ILE A 30 -11.48 -19.00 30.77
N LEU A 31 -11.22 -20.31 30.89
CA LEU A 31 -10.32 -21.03 29.98
C LEU A 31 -10.82 -21.02 28.53
N LEU A 32 -12.14 -21.16 28.33
CA LEU A 32 -12.77 -21.04 27.02
C LEU A 32 -12.64 -19.63 26.44
N VAL A 33 -12.83 -18.59 27.24
CA VAL A 33 -12.67 -17.19 26.79
C VAL A 33 -11.21 -16.89 26.45
N ILE A 34 -10.26 -17.34 27.27
CA ILE A 34 -8.82 -17.15 27.00
C ILE A 34 -8.39 -17.86 25.72
N SER A 35 -8.82 -19.10 25.52
CA SER A 35 -8.49 -19.87 24.32
C SER A 35 -9.14 -19.28 23.07
N ALA A 36 -10.42 -18.89 23.15
CA ALA A 36 -11.11 -18.20 22.05
C ALA A 36 -10.42 -16.87 21.70
N PHE A 37 -10.02 -16.09 22.71
CA PHE A 37 -9.28 -14.85 22.51
C PHE A 37 -7.93 -15.08 21.83
N TYR A 38 -7.16 -16.07 22.30
CA TYR A 38 -5.86 -16.39 21.71
C TYR A 38 -5.97 -16.78 20.24
N VAL A 39 -6.95 -17.64 19.92
CA VAL A 39 -7.21 -18.08 18.54
C VAL A 39 -7.66 -16.91 17.67
N GLN A 40 -8.62 -16.10 18.14
CA GLN A 40 -9.09 -14.92 17.41
C GLN A 40 -7.98 -13.90 17.17
N SER A 41 -7.16 -13.62 18.17
CA SER A 41 -6.04 -12.67 18.06
C SER A 41 -5.01 -13.14 17.01
N LYS A 42 -4.66 -14.43 17.01
CA LYS A 42 -3.70 -15.00 16.04
C LYS A 42 -4.25 -15.00 14.62
N ILE A 43 -5.50 -15.45 14.43
CA ILE A 43 -6.13 -15.49 13.10
C ILE A 43 -6.33 -14.07 12.57
N PHE A 44 -6.82 -13.15 13.40
CA PHE A 44 -7.05 -11.77 12.98
C PHE A 44 -5.74 -11.05 12.64
N SER A 45 -4.69 -11.22 13.43
CA SER A 45 -3.36 -10.65 13.13
C SER A 45 -2.81 -11.20 11.81
N TYR A 46 -2.98 -12.49 11.55
CA TYR A 46 -2.56 -13.09 10.28
C TYR A 46 -3.36 -12.55 9.09
N ILE A 47 -4.70 -12.51 9.19
CA ILE A 47 -5.54 -11.99 8.11
C ILE A 47 -5.28 -10.50 7.88
N SER A 48 -5.16 -9.72 8.95
CA SER A 48 -4.94 -8.27 8.87
C SER A 48 -3.60 -7.93 8.22
N SER A 49 -2.51 -8.63 8.60
CA SER A 49 -1.19 -8.42 7.99
C SER A 49 -1.21 -8.77 6.50
N GLN A 50 -1.75 -9.94 6.14
CA GLN A 50 -1.84 -10.38 4.74
C GLN A 50 -2.75 -9.48 3.89
N SER A 51 -3.88 -9.02 4.45
CA SER A 51 -4.80 -8.14 3.74
C SER A 51 -4.23 -6.74 3.54
N ALA A 52 -3.50 -6.23 4.54
CA ALA A 52 -2.79 -4.95 4.43
C ALA A 52 -1.71 -5.02 3.34
N GLU A 53 -0.87 -6.06 3.38
CA GLU A 53 0.19 -6.30 2.39
C GLU A 53 -0.35 -6.39 0.95
N LEU A 54 -1.43 -7.15 0.74
CA LEU A 54 -2.09 -7.27 -0.57
C LEU A 54 -2.68 -5.95 -1.05
N THR A 55 -3.41 -5.24 -0.19
CA THR A 55 -4.08 -3.98 -0.56
C THR A 55 -3.05 -2.91 -0.89
N GLU A 56 -1.96 -2.86 -0.12
CA GLU A 56 -0.87 -1.92 -0.33
C GLU A 56 -0.09 -2.23 -1.60
N SER A 57 0.26 -3.49 -1.85
CA SER A 57 0.91 -3.91 -3.10
C SER A 57 0.08 -3.47 -4.32
N GLU A 58 -1.23 -3.66 -4.28
CA GLU A 58 -2.12 -3.20 -5.35
C GLU A 58 -2.20 -1.68 -5.45
N GLN A 59 -2.24 -0.97 -4.31
CA GLN A 59 -2.21 0.50 -4.31
C GLN A 59 -0.89 1.05 -4.86
N GLU A 60 0.25 0.49 -4.50
CA GLU A 60 1.57 0.88 -4.98
C GLU A 60 1.67 0.67 -6.50
N LYS A 61 1.22 -0.48 -7.01
CA LYS A 61 1.12 -0.76 -8.45
C LYS A 61 0.29 0.29 -9.19
N ILE A 62 -0.87 0.65 -8.65
CA ILE A 62 -1.77 1.66 -9.23
C ILE A 62 -1.13 3.05 -9.20
N GLN A 63 -0.47 3.41 -8.09
CA GLN A 63 0.19 4.70 -7.93
C GLN A 63 1.38 4.84 -8.88
N LEU A 64 2.25 3.83 -8.97
CA LEU A 64 3.37 3.77 -9.92
C LEU A 64 2.89 4.01 -11.35
N LYS A 65 1.82 3.32 -11.76
CA LYS A 65 1.24 3.49 -13.11
C LYS A 65 0.67 4.89 -13.32
N THR A 66 -0.03 5.43 -12.33
CA THR A 66 -0.68 6.75 -12.43
C THR A 66 0.35 7.88 -12.48
N ILE A 67 1.29 7.89 -11.54
CA ILE A 67 2.38 8.87 -11.48
C ILE A 67 3.24 8.76 -12.72
N GLY A 68 3.52 7.53 -13.18
CA GLY A 68 4.28 7.33 -14.41
C GLY A 68 3.61 7.88 -15.66
N LYS A 69 2.30 7.68 -15.82
CA LYS A 69 1.55 8.31 -16.92
C LYS A 69 1.59 9.84 -16.84
N MET A 70 1.52 10.41 -15.64
CA MET A 70 1.60 11.87 -15.44
C MET A 70 2.99 12.42 -15.79
N LEU A 71 4.06 11.77 -15.34
CA LEU A 71 5.44 12.14 -15.66
C LEU A 71 5.73 12.02 -17.16
N MET A 72 5.32 10.91 -17.77
CA MET A 72 5.44 10.70 -19.21
C MET A 72 4.77 11.84 -19.98
N ARG A 73 3.52 12.15 -19.64
CA ARG A 73 2.78 13.26 -20.27
C ARG A 73 3.49 14.60 -20.10
N ARG A 74 4.05 14.87 -18.93
CA ARG A 74 4.82 16.12 -18.67
C ARG A 74 6.05 16.23 -19.57
N ILE A 75 6.83 15.15 -19.70
CA ILE A 75 8.02 15.11 -20.57
C ILE A 75 7.60 15.29 -22.04
N VAL A 76 6.54 14.60 -22.47
CA VAL A 76 5.99 14.70 -23.83
C VAL A 76 5.57 16.12 -24.16
N LEU A 77 4.78 16.75 -23.29
CA LEU A 77 4.34 18.14 -23.49
C LEU A 77 5.52 19.11 -23.60
N LYS A 78 6.61 18.87 -22.85
CA LYS A 78 7.84 19.68 -22.97
C LYS A 78 8.52 19.48 -24.33
N HIS A 79 8.63 18.24 -24.81
CA HIS A 79 9.16 17.97 -26.14
C HIS A 79 8.30 18.58 -27.25
N GLU A 80 6.97 18.48 -27.13
CA GLU A 80 6.02 19.09 -28.09
C GLU A 80 6.16 20.61 -28.12
N ASN A 81 6.26 21.27 -26.96
CA ASN A 81 6.47 22.72 -26.89
C ASN A 81 7.77 23.14 -27.58
N VAL A 82 8.86 22.40 -27.32
CA VAL A 82 10.15 22.62 -27.99
C VAL A 82 10.02 22.46 -29.52
N ILE A 83 9.39 21.37 -29.97
CA ILE A 83 9.18 21.12 -31.40
C ILE A 83 8.33 22.24 -32.02
N ASN A 84 7.30 22.73 -31.33
CA ASN A 84 6.46 23.83 -31.79
C ASN A 84 7.24 25.15 -31.91
N HIS A 85 8.16 25.43 -30.98
CA HIS A 85 9.05 26.60 -31.09
C HIS A 85 9.97 26.48 -32.32
N LEU A 86 10.59 25.31 -32.51
CA LEU A 86 11.46 25.07 -33.68
C LEU A 86 10.67 25.10 -35.00
N ALA A 87 9.47 24.55 -35.03
CA ALA A 87 8.57 24.59 -36.18
C ALA A 87 8.11 26.03 -36.49
N SER A 88 7.95 26.87 -35.48
CA SER A 88 7.60 28.29 -35.66
C SER A 88 8.74 29.07 -36.33
N ILE A 89 9.99 28.75 -36.01
CA ILE A 89 11.17 29.29 -36.73
C ILE A 89 11.11 28.90 -38.20
N GLN A 90 10.84 27.63 -38.52
CA GLN A 90 10.68 27.18 -39.91
C GLN A 90 9.50 27.87 -40.62
N LYS A 91 8.37 28.07 -39.95
CA LYS A 91 7.21 28.79 -40.51
C LYS A 91 7.55 30.25 -40.81
N CYS A 92 8.28 30.92 -39.91
CA CYS A 92 8.75 32.29 -40.11
C CYS A 92 9.71 32.37 -41.31
N PHE A 93 10.70 31.48 -41.38
CA PHE A 93 11.60 31.37 -42.53
C PHE A 93 10.82 31.13 -43.83
N SER A 94 9.91 30.16 -43.84
CA SER A 94 9.10 29.82 -45.01
C SER A 94 8.25 31.00 -45.50
N TYR A 95 7.73 31.81 -44.57
CA TYR A 95 6.97 33.01 -44.90
C TYR A 95 7.85 34.08 -45.56
N ILE A 96 9.05 34.30 -45.03
CA ILE A 96 10.02 35.26 -45.59
C ILE A 96 10.48 34.80 -46.97
N ASP A 97 10.86 33.52 -47.10
CA ASP A 97 11.32 32.90 -48.35
C ASP A 97 10.22 32.89 -49.42
N TYR A 98 8.99 32.51 -49.07
CA TYR A 98 7.87 32.48 -50.02
C TYR A 98 7.53 33.86 -50.60
N ASN A 99 7.66 34.91 -49.79
CA ASN A 99 7.34 36.28 -50.18
C ASN A 99 8.57 37.08 -50.65
N ASN A 100 9.76 36.47 -50.74
CA ASN A 100 11.03 37.14 -51.08
C ASN A 100 11.28 38.41 -50.24
N ILE A 101 10.96 38.37 -48.95
CA ILE A 101 11.11 39.53 -48.07
C ILE A 101 12.58 39.69 -47.71
N THR A 102 13.19 40.80 -48.13
CA THR A 102 14.53 41.18 -47.68
C THR A 102 14.39 42.15 -46.51
N ILE A 103 14.80 41.72 -45.32
CA ILE A 103 14.67 42.53 -44.10
C ILE A 103 15.96 43.31 -43.91
N GLU A 104 15.94 44.60 -44.25
CA GLU A 104 16.98 45.57 -43.88
C GLU A 104 16.59 46.23 -42.57
N LEU A 105 16.97 45.63 -41.44
CA LEU A 105 16.80 46.25 -40.13
C LEU A 105 17.93 47.25 -39.86
N GLN A 106 17.58 48.41 -39.31
CA GLN A 106 18.54 49.47 -38.94
C GLN A 106 19.62 49.00 -37.94
N SER A 107 19.34 47.94 -37.18
CA SER A 107 20.27 47.30 -36.25
C SER A 107 20.36 45.80 -36.56
N PRO A 108 21.40 45.32 -37.26
CA PRO A 108 21.60 43.89 -37.47
C PRO A 108 21.90 43.17 -36.15
N ILE A 109 21.71 41.85 -36.13
CA ILE A 109 22.11 41.02 -34.99
C ILE A 109 23.61 41.23 -34.75
N ALA A 110 24.02 41.38 -33.49
CA ALA A 110 25.43 41.49 -33.15
C ALA A 110 26.16 40.14 -33.33
N PRO A 111 27.45 40.15 -33.71
CA PRO A 111 28.25 38.93 -33.67
C PRO A 111 28.36 38.42 -32.22
N CYS A 112 28.54 37.11 -32.07
CA CYS A 112 28.78 36.48 -30.78
C CYS A 112 30.06 37.04 -30.11
N VAL A 113 30.13 36.97 -28.79
CA VAL A 113 31.19 37.63 -28.02
C VAL A 113 32.35 36.67 -27.73
N SER A 114 33.56 37.20 -27.61
CA SER A 114 34.72 36.36 -27.27
C SER A 114 34.61 35.78 -25.86
N ILE A 115 35.26 34.63 -25.64
CA ILE A 115 35.24 33.94 -24.33
C ILE A 115 35.77 34.80 -23.18
N GLN A 116 36.66 35.75 -23.46
CA GLN A 116 37.24 36.67 -22.48
C GLN A 116 36.20 37.66 -21.95
N TYR A 117 35.25 38.08 -22.78
CA TYR A 117 34.19 39.02 -22.40
C TYR A 117 33.11 38.37 -21.53
N LEU A 118 32.72 37.12 -21.83
CA LEU A 118 31.72 36.39 -21.05
C LEU A 118 32.23 35.94 -19.67
N LYS A 119 33.49 35.51 -19.56
CA LYS A 119 34.08 35.07 -18.28
C LYS A 119 34.28 36.19 -17.26
N GLY A 120 34.28 37.45 -17.71
CA GLY A 120 34.55 38.62 -16.86
C GLY A 120 33.30 39.40 -16.44
N ASN A 121 32.11 39.07 -16.93
CA ASN A 121 30.90 39.85 -16.67
C ASN A 121 29.62 39.00 -16.81
N ASP A 122 28.99 38.65 -15.68
CA ASP A 122 27.75 37.85 -15.60
C ASP A 122 26.58 38.45 -16.39
N TYR A 123 26.66 39.74 -16.74
CA TYR A 123 25.67 40.45 -17.53
C TYR A 123 25.40 39.81 -18.90
N PHE A 124 26.43 39.29 -19.58
CA PHE A 124 26.27 38.78 -20.95
C PHE A 124 25.70 37.36 -21.03
N ILE A 125 25.82 36.58 -19.95
CA ILE A 125 25.28 35.22 -19.86
C ILE A 125 23.74 35.25 -19.81
N ASN A 126 23.16 36.34 -19.30
CA ASN A 126 21.72 36.54 -19.16
C ASN A 126 21.12 37.46 -20.23
N TYR A 127 21.88 37.83 -21.27
CA TYR A 127 21.38 38.73 -22.31
C TYR A 127 20.55 37.95 -23.35
N GLU A 128 19.23 38.15 -23.29
CA GLU A 128 18.23 37.47 -24.12
C GLU A 128 18.15 38.02 -25.55
N SER A 129 19.26 37.95 -26.29
CA SER A 129 19.30 38.25 -27.72
C SER A 129 19.97 37.16 -28.52
N PHE A 130 19.65 37.10 -29.82
CA PHE A 130 20.43 36.28 -30.74
C PHE A 130 21.82 36.89 -30.92
N CYS A 131 22.80 36.04 -31.21
CA CYS A 131 24.08 36.42 -31.79
C CYS A 131 24.43 35.50 -32.95
N TYR A 132 25.41 35.87 -33.78
CA TYR A 132 25.87 35.01 -34.87
C TYR A 132 27.40 34.92 -34.99
N GLN A 133 27.86 33.87 -35.68
CA GLN A 133 29.21 33.73 -36.17
C GLN A 133 29.19 33.12 -37.58
N ALA A 134 30.09 33.58 -38.43
CA ALA A 134 30.24 33.15 -39.81
C ALA A 134 31.65 32.58 -40.00
N ASN A 135 31.82 31.32 -39.60
CA ASN A 135 33.12 30.66 -39.65
C ASN A 135 33.42 30.20 -41.11
N GLY A 136 34.69 30.21 -41.49
CA GLY A 136 35.13 30.01 -42.88
C GLY A 136 35.53 31.30 -43.62
N ILE A 137 35.44 32.46 -42.95
CA ILE A 137 36.00 33.75 -43.36
C ILE A 137 37.01 34.20 -42.29
N ASN A 138 38.05 34.96 -42.68
CA ASN A 138 39.20 35.28 -41.82
C ASN A 138 38.85 35.91 -40.46
N ASP A 139 37.77 36.68 -40.38
CA ASP A 139 37.35 37.39 -39.17
C ASP A 139 36.26 36.65 -38.38
N SER A 140 35.70 35.55 -38.92
CA SER A 140 34.63 34.75 -38.30
C SER A 140 33.30 35.48 -38.06
N ILE A 141 33.15 36.69 -38.60
CA ILE A 141 32.00 37.56 -38.36
C ILE A 141 31.44 38.22 -39.63
N THR A 142 32.24 38.39 -40.70
CA THR A 142 31.72 38.96 -41.94
C THR A 142 30.76 37.99 -42.61
N LEU A 143 29.55 38.45 -42.94
CA LEU A 143 28.59 37.66 -43.70
C LEU A 143 28.98 37.63 -45.20
N PRO A 144 28.87 36.48 -45.86
CA PRO A 144 29.11 36.38 -47.30
C PRO A 144 28.10 37.18 -48.13
N ILE A 145 28.61 37.98 -49.06
CA ILE A 145 27.78 38.78 -49.98
C ILE A 145 27.09 37.89 -51.03
N ASN A 146 27.69 36.76 -51.40
CA ASN A 146 27.20 35.93 -52.51
C ASN A 146 26.33 34.74 -52.08
N ASP A 147 26.21 34.47 -50.78
CA ASP A 147 25.41 33.35 -50.27
C ASP A 147 24.01 33.82 -49.88
N THR A 148 23.06 33.62 -50.79
CA THR A 148 21.66 34.04 -50.62
C THR A 148 20.97 33.27 -49.49
N LEU A 149 21.37 32.02 -49.22
CA LEU A 149 20.78 31.19 -48.17
C LEU A 149 21.18 31.71 -46.78
N VAL A 150 22.46 31.98 -46.57
CA VAL A 150 22.97 32.55 -45.32
C VAL A 150 22.35 33.93 -45.08
N LYS A 151 22.18 34.74 -46.13
CA LYS A 151 21.50 36.04 -46.03
C LYS A 151 20.03 35.91 -45.61
N SER A 152 19.27 35.02 -46.25
CA SER A 152 17.85 34.80 -45.93
C SER A 152 17.67 34.29 -44.50
N LEU A 153 18.50 33.33 -44.08
CA LEU A 153 18.55 32.86 -42.69
C LEU A 153 18.89 33.99 -41.72
N HIS A 154 19.93 34.78 -42.02
CA HIS A 154 20.32 35.90 -41.17
C HIS A 154 19.18 36.91 -41.01
N SER A 155 18.54 37.35 -42.10
CA SER A 155 17.39 38.26 -42.07
C SER A 155 16.23 37.69 -41.24
N THR A 156 15.95 36.40 -41.37
CA THR A 156 14.92 35.72 -40.57
C THR A 156 15.25 35.79 -39.08
N ILE A 157 16.48 35.49 -38.70
CA ILE A 157 16.90 35.53 -37.30
C ILE A 157 16.88 36.97 -36.80
N THR A 158 17.22 37.97 -37.63
CA THR A 158 17.19 39.38 -37.23
C THR A 158 15.77 39.79 -36.87
N LEU A 159 14.78 39.35 -37.64
CA LEU A 159 13.36 39.53 -37.28
C LEU A 159 13.02 38.82 -35.96
N LEU A 160 13.38 37.54 -35.81
CA LEU A 160 13.11 36.78 -34.58
C LEU A 160 13.77 37.41 -33.34
N SER A 161 14.92 38.06 -33.51
CA SER A 161 15.63 38.74 -32.43
C SER A 161 14.84 39.91 -31.84
N ALA A 162 14.02 40.60 -32.65
CA ALA A 162 13.12 41.66 -32.17
C ALA A 162 11.97 41.11 -31.31
N TYR A 163 11.72 39.81 -31.37
CA TYR A 163 10.67 39.08 -30.67
C TYR A 163 11.23 38.07 -29.67
N SER A 164 12.49 38.24 -29.25
CA SER A 164 13.22 37.25 -28.44
C SER A 164 12.53 36.87 -27.13
N MET A 165 11.82 37.80 -26.49
CA MET A 165 11.03 37.54 -25.26
C MET A 165 9.91 36.49 -25.45
N ILE A 166 9.47 36.22 -26.69
CA ILE A 166 8.37 35.28 -26.96
C ILE A 166 8.81 33.82 -26.83
N PHE A 167 10.11 33.51 -26.92
CA PHE A 167 10.57 32.13 -26.84
C PHE A 167 10.43 31.50 -25.44
N GLY A 168 10.28 32.31 -24.38
CA GLY A 168 9.91 31.86 -23.04
C GLY A 168 10.84 30.79 -22.46
N LEU A 169 12.12 30.83 -22.83
CA LEU A 169 13.13 29.86 -22.37
C LEU A 169 13.60 30.18 -20.96
N ASP A 170 13.95 29.15 -20.19
CA ASP A 170 14.61 29.32 -18.89
C ASP A 170 16.10 29.63 -19.10
N ILE A 171 16.35 30.87 -19.52
CA ILE A 171 17.69 31.41 -19.84
C ILE A 171 18.49 31.64 -18.56
N ILE A 172 17.81 32.02 -17.48
CA ILE A 172 18.40 32.34 -16.17
C ILE A 172 19.19 31.15 -15.61
N ASN A 173 18.72 29.93 -15.86
CA ASN A 173 19.40 28.72 -15.42
C ASN A 173 20.30 28.07 -16.50
N LEU A 174 20.50 28.74 -17.65
CA LEU A 174 21.30 28.25 -18.79
C LEU A 174 20.86 26.86 -19.29
N LYS A 175 19.56 26.56 -19.21
CA LYS A 175 19.05 25.21 -19.47
C LYS A 175 18.75 24.95 -20.94
N GLU A 176 18.48 26.00 -21.71
CA GLU A 176 18.03 25.88 -23.09
C GLU A 176 18.77 26.88 -23.98
N TYR A 177 19.38 26.37 -25.04
CA TYR A 177 20.04 27.17 -26.07
C TYR A 177 19.47 26.81 -27.43
N PHE A 178 18.99 27.81 -28.17
CA PHE A 178 18.69 27.65 -29.58
C PHE A 178 19.93 27.88 -30.42
N HIS A 179 20.12 27.01 -31.40
CA HIS A 179 21.15 27.15 -32.42
C HIS A 179 20.53 26.99 -33.79
N ILE A 180 20.97 27.79 -34.75
CA ILE A 180 20.56 27.68 -36.16
C ILE A 180 21.82 27.63 -37.01
N GLY A 181 22.03 26.53 -37.72
CA GLY A 181 23.14 26.33 -38.65
C GLY A 181 22.67 26.29 -40.10
N ALA A 182 23.36 26.96 -41.00
CA ALA A 182 23.04 26.93 -42.44
C ALA A 182 23.61 25.68 -43.12
N ARG A 183 22.93 25.16 -44.15
CA ARG A 183 23.45 24.19 -45.13
C ARG A 183 24.16 24.95 -46.24
N SER A 184 25.35 25.43 -45.92
CA SER A 184 26.24 26.13 -46.85
C SER A 184 27.69 25.69 -46.64
N ASN A 185 28.54 25.94 -47.63
CA ASN A 185 30.00 25.87 -47.49
C ASN A 185 30.52 26.84 -46.42
N ILE A 186 29.75 27.88 -46.10
CA ILE A 186 30.06 28.85 -45.05
C ILE A 186 29.41 28.38 -43.75
N GLN A 187 30.22 28.28 -42.70
CA GLN A 187 29.83 27.71 -41.41
C GLN A 187 29.11 28.78 -40.58
N TYR A 188 27.92 29.15 -41.03
CA TYR A 188 27.04 30.07 -40.32
C TYR A 188 26.40 29.38 -39.10
N LEU A 189 26.49 30.02 -37.95
CA LEU A 189 25.79 29.63 -36.72
C LEU A 189 25.18 30.89 -36.09
N ALA A 190 23.88 30.84 -35.82
CA ALA A 190 23.26 31.75 -34.87
C ALA A 190 22.95 31.01 -33.56
N SER A 191 23.01 31.74 -32.45
CA SER A 191 22.78 31.25 -31.10
C SER A 191 21.82 32.16 -30.36
N TYR A 192 20.97 31.59 -29.51
CA TYR A 192 20.17 32.30 -28.52
C TYR A 192 20.14 31.51 -27.20
N PRO A 193 20.38 32.14 -26.03
CA PRO A 193 20.85 33.52 -25.86
C PRO A 193 22.27 33.73 -26.44
N VAL A 194 22.86 34.90 -26.20
CA VAL A 194 24.22 35.23 -26.67
C VAL A 194 25.22 34.16 -26.22
N SER A 195 26.04 33.69 -27.16
CA SER A 195 27.01 32.61 -26.97
C SER A 195 28.44 33.04 -27.33
N TYR A 196 29.37 32.10 -27.23
CA TYR A 196 30.80 32.30 -27.48
C TYR A 196 31.11 32.32 -28.98
N LEU A 197 31.85 33.34 -29.39
CA LEU A 197 32.56 33.33 -30.67
C LEU A 197 33.75 32.38 -30.56
N VAL A 198 33.69 31.30 -31.32
CA VAL A 198 34.75 30.29 -31.38
C VAL A 198 35.21 30.19 -32.83
N LYS A 199 36.34 30.84 -33.14
CA LYS A 199 36.88 30.92 -34.52
C LYS A 199 37.08 29.56 -35.18
N SER A 200 37.39 28.53 -34.40
CA SER A 200 37.58 27.15 -34.87
C SER A 200 36.28 26.33 -34.90
N TYR A 201 35.13 26.92 -34.58
CA TYR A 201 33.87 26.19 -34.52
C TYR A 201 33.37 25.87 -35.92
N ASN A 202 33.29 24.59 -36.23
CA ASN A 202 32.72 24.12 -37.49
C ASN A 202 31.36 23.48 -37.24
N VAL A 203 30.28 24.17 -37.66
CA VAL A 203 28.90 23.69 -37.52
C VAL A 203 28.67 22.38 -38.28
N LEU A 204 29.27 22.23 -39.46
CA LEU A 204 29.12 21.07 -40.34
C LEU A 204 29.73 19.79 -39.74
N LYS A 205 30.62 19.92 -38.75
CA LYS A 205 31.22 18.78 -38.04
C LYS A 205 30.50 18.42 -36.74
N ARG A 206 29.45 19.17 -36.35
CA ARG A 206 28.78 18.94 -35.07
C ARG A 206 27.84 17.74 -35.16
N PRO A 207 27.82 16.85 -34.15
CA PRO A 207 26.97 15.65 -34.18
C PRO A 207 25.51 15.96 -34.44
N TRP A 208 24.97 17.01 -33.81
CA TRP A 208 23.57 17.39 -34.00
C TRP A 208 23.23 17.76 -35.45
N TYR A 209 24.14 18.46 -36.12
CA TYR A 209 23.97 18.91 -37.49
C TYR A 209 24.13 17.74 -38.46
N LEU A 210 25.24 16.99 -38.33
CA LEU A 210 25.54 15.83 -39.16
C LEU A 210 24.42 14.78 -39.09
N ASN A 211 23.96 14.44 -37.88
CA ASN A 211 22.93 13.43 -37.69
C ASN A 211 21.61 13.87 -38.34
N HIS A 212 21.23 15.14 -38.21
CA HIS A 212 20.01 15.65 -38.83
C HIS A 212 20.11 15.67 -40.35
N VAL A 213 21.21 16.16 -40.91
CA VAL A 213 21.42 16.20 -42.37
C VAL A 213 21.42 14.79 -42.96
N GLN A 214 22.11 13.84 -42.33
CA GLN A 214 22.12 12.44 -42.79
C GLN A 214 20.73 11.81 -42.74
N ALA A 215 19.97 12.04 -41.66
CA ALA A 215 18.61 11.52 -41.54
C ALA A 215 17.66 12.17 -42.57
N PHE A 216 17.82 13.47 -42.84
CA PHE A 216 17.06 14.17 -43.87
C PHE A 216 17.41 13.69 -45.28
N ASP A 217 18.70 13.48 -45.59
CA ASP A 217 19.14 12.99 -46.90
C ASP A 217 18.62 11.56 -47.17
N GLN A 218 18.38 10.76 -46.11
CA GLN A 218 17.73 9.44 -46.20
C GLN A 218 16.20 9.55 -46.30
N ASN A 219 15.58 10.50 -45.60
CA ASN A 219 14.14 10.74 -45.62
C ASN A 219 13.83 12.25 -45.65
N PRO A 220 13.62 12.85 -46.83
CA PRO A 220 13.36 14.28 -46.97
C PRO A 220 12.06 14.78 -46.32
N GLU A 221 11.13 13.88 -45.98
CA GLU A 221 9.90 14.23 -45.26
C GLU A 221 10.16 14.41 -43.75
N LEU A 222 11.27 13.90 -43.24
CA LEU A 222 11.68 14.07 -41.86
C LEU A 222 11.86 15.55 -41.55
N ASN A 223 11.21 16.01 -40.48
CA ASN A 223 11.34 17.39 -39.99
C ASN A 223 12.07 17.44 -38.64
N VAL A 224 12.01 16.37 -37.84
CA VAL A 224 12.51 16.34 -36.46
C VAL A 224 13.50 15.21 -36.31
N THR A 225 14.62 15.47 -35.64
CA THR A 225 15.53 14.41 -35.17
C THR A 225 16.00 14.68 -33.75
N TYR A 226 16.35 13.61 -33.04
CA TYR A 226 17.00 13.68 -31.75
C TYR A 226 18.46 13.30 -31.91
N THR A 227 19.34 13.91 -31.13
CA THR A 227 20.74 13.51 -31.10
C THR A 227 20.97 12.40 -30.09
N PRO A 228 21.98 11.53 -30.30
CA PRO A 228 22.50 10.72 -29.23
C PRO A 228 22.94 11.58 -28.04
N PRO A 229 22.96 11.04 -26.82
CA PRO A 229 23.40 11.76 -25.63
C PRO A 229 24.85 12.22 -25.74
N PHE A 230 25.11 13.49 -25.43
CA PHE A 230 26.45 14.08 -25.47
C PHE A 230 26.69 14.98 -24.26
N ASN A 231 27.96 15.12 -23.87
CA ASN A 231 28.32 16.02 -22.78
C ASN A 231 28.35 17.45 -23.30
N HIS A 232 27.62 18.34 -22.63
CA HIS A 232 27.69 19.75 -22.91
C HIS A 232 29.10 20.28 -22.64
N PHE A 233 29.62 21.12 -23.54
CA PHE A 233 31.01 21.55 -23.49
C PHE A 233 31.39 22.30 -22.19
N ILE A 234 30.44 23.04 -21.60
CA ILE A 234 30.70 23.91 -20.45
C ILE A 234 30.35 23.21 -19.14
N THR A 235 29.10 22.78 -19.03
CA THR A 235 28.56 22.17 -17.81
C THR A 235 29.02 20.73 -17.65
N GLN A 236 29.53 20.10 -18.72
CA GLN A 236 29.89 18.68 -18.77
C GLN A 236 28.71 17.75 -18.44
N THR A 237 27.48 18.27 -18.41
CA THR A 237 26.26 17.51 -18.16
C THR A 237 25.83 16.77 -19.42
N LEU A 238 25.28 15.56 -19.24
CA LEU A 238 24.71 14.81 -20.36
C LEU A 238 23.42 15.48 -20.86
N GLU A 239 23.37 15.77 -22.16
CA GLU A 239 22.28 16.46 -22.81
C GLU A 239 21.90 15.78 -24.13
N VAL A 240 20.69 16.09 -24.61
CA VAL A 240 20.22 15.72 -25.93
C VAL A 240 19.76 16.98 -26.67
N SER A 241 19.87 17.02 -27.99
CA SER A 241 19.30 18.09 -28.80
C SER A 241 18.11 17.58 -29.61
N ILE A 242 17.04 18.38 -29.64
CA ILE A 242 15.98 18.25 -30.65
C ILE A 242 16.36 19.16 -31.80
N CYS A 243 16.47 18.60 -33.00
CA CYS A 243 16.78 19.31 -34.23
C CYS A 243 15.54 19.38 -35.12
N TYR A 244 15.40 20.46 -35.87
CA TYR A 244 14.31 20.69 -36.80
C TYR A 244 14.84 21.21 -38.14
N SER A 245 14.27 20.72 -39.24
CA SER A 245 14.66 21.11 -40.59
C SER A 245 14.15 22.51 -40.93
N ILE A 246 15.05 23.39 -41.38
CA ILE A 246 14.68 24.63 -42.05
C ILE A 246 14.67 24.39 -43.55
N LYS A 247 13.51 24.44 -44.19
CA LYS A 247 13.31 24.09 -45.61
C LYS A 247 12.90 25.32 -46.42
N SER A 248 13.40 25.42 -47.65
CA SER A 248 12.97 26.44 -48.62
C SER A 248 11.58 26.14 -49.16
N LYS A 249 11.03 27.08 -49.94
CA LYS A 249 9.84 26.86 -50.77
C LYS A 249 9.95 25.62 -51.67
N ALA A 250 11.16 25.31 -52.15
CA ALA A 250 11.43 24.12 -52.97
C ALA A 250 11.56 22.82 -52.14
N LYS A 251 11.32 22.89 -50.82
CA LYS A 251 11.51 21.80 -49.84
C LYS A 251 12.96 21.33 -49.68
N GLU A 252 13.92 22.13 -50.13
CA GLU A 252 15.35 21.85 -49.93
C GLU A 252 15.76 22.26 -48.51
N LEU A 253 16.67 21.49 -47.90
CA LEU A 253 17.19 21.81 -46.57
C LEU A 253 18.13 23.01 -46.64
N ILE A 254 17.71 24.14 -46.07
CA ILE A 254 18.49 25.38 -46.01
C ILE A 254 19.29 25.48 -44.73
N GLY A 255 18.82 24.88 -43.66
CA GLY A 255 19.50 24.88 -42.37
C GLY A 255 18.87 23.92 -41.39
N VAL A 256 19.48 23.83 -40.22
CA VAL A 256 19.02 23.01 -39.12
C VAL A 256 18.94 23.92 -37.90
N SER A 257 17.74 24.06 -37.33
CA SER A 257 17.57 24.64 -36.00
C SER A 257 17.65 23.52 -34.97
N LYS A 258 18.17 23.81 -33.78
CA LYS A 258 18.12 22.89 -32.65
C LYS A 258 17.88 23.62 -31.35
N THR A 259 17.36 22.90 -30.38
CA THR A 259 17.51 23.26 -28.97
C THR A 259 18.09 22.10 -28.18
N GLN A 260 18.75 22.41 -27.08
CA GLN A 260 19.19 21.41 -26.11
C GLN A 260 18.11 21.18 -25.06
N ILE A 261 17.96 19.92 -24.67
CA ILE A 261 17.14 19.49 -23.54
C ILE A 261 18.07 18.87 -22.52
N ARG A 262 18.03 19.42 -21.32
CA ARG A 262 18.60 18.83 -20.11
C ARG A 262 17.47 18.25 -19.29
N PHE A 263 17.57 16.97 -18.97
CA PHE A 263 16.65 16.33 -18.05
C PHE A 263 17.13 16.61 -16.62
N ASP A 264 16.36 17.37 -15.87
CA ASP A 264 16.68 17.77 -14.50
C ASP A 264 15.45 17.71 -13.59
N SER A 265 15.62 18.14 -12.33
CA SER A 265 14.55 18.16 -11.32
C SER A 265 13.40 19.12 -11.63
N TYR A 266 13.56 20.07 -12.56
CA TYR A 266 12.48 20.93 -13.02
C TYR A 266 11.61 20.22 -14.07
N MET A 267 12.25 19.45 -14.96
CA MET A 267 11.54 18.64 -15.94
C MET A 267 10.83 17.46 -15.29
N ILE A 268 11.53 16.74 -14.41
CA ILE A 268 11.03 15.59 -13.65
C ILE A 268 11.12 15.94 -12.15
N PRO A 269 10.00 16.36 -11.52
CA PRO A 269 10.01 16.74 -10.11
C PRO A 269 10.36 15.55 -9.22
N GLN A 270 10.91 15.85 -8.04
CA GLN A 270 11.11 14.83 -7.02
C GLN A 270 9.76 14.22 -6.61
N ILE A 271 9.70 12.90 -6.69
CA ILE A 271 8.53 12.09 -6.31
C ILE A 271 8.98 10.98 -5.35
N PRO A 272 8.08 10.36 -4.58
CA PRO A 272 8.43 9.31 -3.61
C PRO A 272 8.82 7.96 -4.26
N TYR A 273 9.19 7.97 -5.54
CA TYR A 273 9.59 6.83 -6.35
C TYR A 273 10.88 7.13 -7.07
N ASN A 274 11.63 6.07 -7.35
CA ASN A 274 12.85 6.15 -8.13
C ASN A 274 12.51 6.30 -9.61
N VAL A 275 13.17 7.24 -10.29
CA VAL A 275 12.93 7.50 -11.72
C VAL A 275 14.24 7.45 -12.49
N LEU A 276 14.26 6.69 -13.57
CA LEU A 276 15.31 6.71 -14.58
C LEU A 276 14.70 7.10 -15.92
N LEU A 277 15.36 8.02 -16.64
CA LEU A 277 15.06 8.26 -18.04
C LEU A 277 16.25 7.82 -18.87
N LEU A 278 15.99 7.00 -19.87
CA LEU A 278 17.01 6.34 -20.69
C LEU A 278 16.80 6.65 -22.17
N ASP A 279 17.89 6.62 -22.94
CA ASP A 279 17.80 6.48 -24.39
C ASP A 279 17.56 5.02 -24.81
N MET A 280 17.30 4.78 -26.09
CA MET A 280 17.11 3.42 -26.62
C MET A 280 18.34 2.52 -26.54
N THR A 281 19.53 3.07 -26.26
CA THR A 281 20.76 2.28 -26.06
C THR A 281 20.95 1.87 -24.59
N GLY A 282 20.11 2.38 -23.70
CA GLY A 282 20.16 2.13 -22.26
C GLY A 282 21.03 3.12 -21.49
N VAL A 283 21.47 4.23 -22.11
CA VAL A 283 22.22 5.30 -21.42
C VAL A 283 21.27 6.07 -20.52
N VAL A 284 21.66 6.27 -19.26
CA VAL A 284 20.91 7.03 -18.26
C VAL A 284 21.07 8.53 -18.52
N LEU A 285 19.97 9.19 -18.88
CA LEU A 285 19.87 10.63 -19.13
C LEU A 285 19.46 11.40 -17.88
N PHE A 286 18.68 10.77 -17.01
CA PHE A 286 18.24 11.32 -15.75
C PHE A 286 18.08 10.21 -14.72
N CYS A 287 18.41 10.53 -13.48
CA CYS A 287 18.30 9.66 -12.33
C CYS A 287 17.79 10.46 -11.14
N ASN A 288 16.65 10.05 -10.58
CA ASN A 288 16.19 10.49 -9.26
C ASN A 288 16.16 9.26 -8.35
N VAL A 289 17.34 8.82 -7.96
CA VAL A 289 17.57 7.69 -7.05
C VAL A 289 18.62 8.17 -6.04
N ASP A 290 18.62 7.63 -4.83
CA ASP A 290 19.66 7.84 -3.81
C ASP A 290 21.00 7.19 -4.21
N LEU A 291 21.48 7.50 -5.41
CA LEU A 291 22.76 7.09 -5.97
C LEU A 291 23.58 8.36 -6.19
N ASN A 292 24.82 8.36 -5.72
CA ASN A 292 25.77 9.43 -6.01
C ASN A 292 26.17 9.35 -7.49
N PHE A 293 25.33 9.89 -8.36
CA PHE A 293 25.56 9.98 -9.79
C PHE A 293 26.44 11.18 -10.10
N ASN A 294 27.45 10.99 -10.95
CA ASN A 294 28.18 12.10 -11.54
C ASN A 294 27.54 12.44 -12.88
N ASP A 295 26.88 13.59 -12.98
CA ASP A 295 26.15 14.08 -14.17
C ASP A 295 26.98 14.09 -15.47
N SER A 296 28.30 13.97 -15.38
CA SER A 296 29.22 13.95 -16.53
C SER A 296 29.56 12.57 -17.09
N GLN A 297 29.21 11.49 -16.39
CA GLN A 297 29.53 10.13 -16.80
C GLN A 297 28.38 9.46 -17.55
N LYS A 298 28.70 8.84 -18.70
CA LYS A 298 27.75 7.98 -19.42
C LYS A 298 27.61 6.66 -18.68
N ILE A 299 26.51 6.51 -17.96
CA ILE A 299 26.16 5.28 -17.23
C ILE A 299 25.07 4.55 -17.99
N TYR A 300 25.15 3.24 -18.03
CA TYR A 300 24.14 2.39 -18.66
C TYR A 300 23.25 1.76 -17.60
N VAL A 301 21.97 1.58 -17.91
CA VAL A 301 21.00 0.94 -17.00
C VAL A 301 21.42 -0.48 -16.62
N PHE A 302 22.15 -1.18 -17.47
CA PHE A 302 22.64 -2.54 -17.21
C PHE A 302 24.01 -2.59 -16.52
N ASP A 303 24.51 -1.46 -16.02
CA ASP A 303 25.65 -1.43 -15.11
C ASP A 303 25.20 -1.79 -13.69
N GLU A 304 25.15 -3.09 -13.40
CA GLU A 304 24.62 -3.65 -12.17
C GLU A 304 25.24 -3.04 -10.90
N LYS A 305 26.51 -2.63 -10.95
CA LYS A 305 27.20 -2.03 -9.79
C LYS A 305 26.73 -0.62 -9.47
N ILE A 306 26.09 0.05 -10.41
CA ILE A 306 25.62 1.44 -10.27
C ILE A 306 24.11 1.47 -10.14
N THR A 307 23.40 0.79 -11.03
CA THR A 307 21.93 0.88 -11.15
C THR A 307 21.20 -0.30 -10.53
N GLY A 308 21.90 -1.40 -10.22
CA GLY A 308 21.30 -2.61 -9.69
C GLY A 308 20.52 -3.44 -10.71
N PHE A 309 20.60 -3.12 -12.01
CA PHE A 309 20.01 -3.90 -13.10
C PHE A 309 21.10 -4.44 -14.03
N ASN A 310 20.83 -5.59 -14.65
CA ASN A 310 21.73 -6.24 -15.59
C ASN A 310 21.19 -6.24 -17.03
N LYS A 311 21.95 -6.83 -17.94
CA LYS A 311 21.59 -6.86 -19.37
C LYS A 311 20.31 -7.64 -19.66
N SER A 312 20.04 -8.71 -18.91
CA SER A 312 18.80 -9.49 -19.04
C SER A 312 17.58 -8.70 -18.59
N ASP A 313 17.70 -7.96 -17.47
CA ASP A 313 16.65 -7.06 -17.01
C ASP A 313 16.37 -5.98 -18.06
N TRP A 314 17.41 -5.42 -18.68
CA TRP A 314 17.27 -4.39 -19.72
C TRP A 314 16.42 -4.86 -20.90
N PHE A 315 16.62 -6.09 -21.39
CA PHE A 315 15.79 -6.61 -22.48
C PHE A 315 14.31 -6.73 -22.08
N LEU A 316 14.03 -7.19 -20.86
CA LEU A 316 12.66 -7.27 -20.33
C LEU A 316 12.03 -5.88 -20.14
N ILE A 317 12.81 -4.92 -19.65
CA ILE A 317 12.40 -3.51 -19.52
C ILE A 317 12.03 -2.95 -20.89
N GLN A 318 12.88 -3.17 -21.90
CA GLN A 318 12.67 -2.68 -23.25
C GLN A 318 11.40 -3.30 -23.88
N GLU A 319 11.21 -4.60 -23.74
CA GLU A 319 10.00 -5.30 -24.20
C GLU A 319 8.74 -4.77 -23.51
N ASN A 320 8.77 -4.63 -22.19
CA ASN A 320 7.62 -4.17 -21.41
C ASN A 320 7.28 -2.69 -21.67
N SER A 321 8.29 -1.86 -21.99
CA SER A 321 8.10 -0.44 -22.28
C SER A 321 7.24 -0.18 -23.52
N GLN A 322 7.19 -1.13 -24.46
CA GLN A 322 6.42 -1.05 -25.70
C GLN A 322 4.93 -1.37 -25.49
N ASN A 323 4.56 -1.95 -24.33
CA ASN A 323 3.19 -2.32 -24.03
C ASN A 323 2.49 -1.19 -23.25
N GLU A 324 1.60 -0.44 -23.91
CA GLU A 324 0.89 0.70 -23.32
C GLU A 324 0.05 0.36 -22.07
N ASN A 325 -0.32 -0.91 -21.93
CA ASN A 325 -1.07 -1.41 -20.79
C ASN A 325 -0.22 -2.20 -19.79
N SER A 326 1.11 -2.14 -19.89
CA SER A 326 2.03 -2.89 -19.04
C SER A 326 1.62 -2.85 -17.57
N ASN A 327 1.55 -4.05 -16.99
CA ASN A 327 1.39 -4.22 -15.56
C ASN A 327 2.76 -4.01 -14.89
N PRO A 328 2.80 -3.51 -13.65
CA PRO A 328 4.04 -3.38 -12.93
C PRO A 328 4.74 -4.74 -12.82
N LEU A 329 6.00 -4.80 -13.21
CA LEU A 329 6.86 -5.97 -13.09
C LEU A 329 7.55 -5.97 -11.74
N ILE A 330 7.83 -7.15 -11.22
CA ILE A 330 8.63 -7.32 -10.00
C ILE A 330 10.04 -7.67 -10.43
N PHE A 331 11.00 -6.81 -10.08
CA PHE A 331 12.41 -7.05 -10.30
C PHE A 331 13.14 -7.15 -8.96
N GLN A 332 14.09 -8.07 -8.87
CA GLN A 332 15.06 -8.03 -7.77
C GLN A 332 16.12 -6.98 -8.11
N HIS A 333 16.21 -5.93 -7.30
CA HIS A 333 17.23 -4.90 -7.42
C HIS A 333 18.53 -5.41 -6.77
N LYS A 334 19.58 -5.62 -7.57
CA LYS A 334 20.76 -6.42 -7.15
C LYS A 334 21.62 -5.70 -6.12
N LEU A 335 21.66 -4.36 -6.14
CA LEU A 335 22.42 -3.56 -5.17
C LEU A 335 21.83 -3.61 -3.76
N SER A 336 20.50 -3.61 -3.66
CA SER A 336 19.80 -3.62 -2.37
C SER A 336 19.35 -5.00 -1.95
N ASN A 337 19.40 -5.98 -2.86
CA ASN A 337 18.88 -7.32 -2.70
C ASN A 337 17.40 -7.36 -2.27
N LEU A 338 16.60 -6.41 -2.78
CA LEU A 338 15.17 -6.29 -2.50
C LEU A 338 14.36 -6.33 -3.79
N SER A 339 13.15 -6.87 -3.70
CA SER A 339 12.18 -6.83 -4.81
C SER A 339 11.57 -5.44 -4.91
N VAL A 340 11.56 -4.89 -6.12
CA VAL A 340 10.95 -3.59 -6.43
C VAL A 340 9.87 -3.78 -7.48
N TYR A 341 8.78 -3.03 -7.32
CA TYR A 341 7.76 -2.90 -8.36
C TYR A 341 8.23 -1.86 -9.36
N MET A 342 8.16 -2.19 -10.63
CA MET A 342 8.65 -1.34 -11.72
C MET A 342 7.59 -1.18 -12.79
N VAL A 343 7.42 0.05 -13.28
CA VAL A 343 6.66 0.35 -14.48
C VAL A 343 7.57 1.06 -15.48
N THR A 344 7.41 0.71 -16.75
CA THR A 344 8.25 1.18 -17.84
C THR A 344 7.37 1.79 -18.93
N PHE A 345 7.75 2.96 -19.43
CA PHE A 345 7.03 3.67 -20.48
C PHE A 345 7.97 4.03 -21.61
N GLN A 346 7.68 3.59 -22.83
CA GLN A 346 8.31 4.17 -24.01
C GLN A 346 7.62 5.51 -24.31
N LEU A 347 8.41 6.56 -24.49
CA LEU A 347 7.87 7.86 -24.87
C LEU A 347 7.32 7.80 -26.31
N PRO A 348 6.29 8.60 -26.68
CA PRO A 348 5.67 8.60 -28.00
C PRO A 348 6.63 8.82 -29.18
N ASN A 349 7.74 9.52 -28.94
CA ASN A 349 8.78 9.72 -29.95
C ASN A 349 9.65 8.48 -30.18
N LYS A 350 9.47 7.41 -29.40
CA LYS A 350 10.19 6.13 -29.45
C LYS A 350 11.69 6.18 -29.16
N GLU A 351 12.24 7.35 -28.86
CA GLU A 351 13.68 7.54 -28.59
C GLU A 351 14.07 7.33 -27.12
N TYR A 352 13.08 7.32 -26.21
CA TYR A 352 13.34 7.28 -24.77
C TYR A 352 12.45 6.27 -24.06
N ILE A 353 13.00 5.71 -22.99
CA ILE A 353 12.31 4.81 -22.08
C ILE A 353 12.41 5.41 -20.67
N MET A 354 11.28 5.59 -20.02
CA MET A 354 11.21 5.99 -18.62
C MET A 354 10.93 4.77 -17.75
N ILE A 355 11.75 4.57 -16.74
CA ILE A 355 11.58 3.55 -15.71
C ILE A 355 11.19 4.24 -14.42
N ILE A 356 10.14 3.75 -13.77
CA ILE A 356 9.74 4.20 -12.44
C ILE A 356 9.60 2.98 -11.56
N TYR A 357 10.25 3.00 -10.40
CA TYR A 357 10.22 1.88 -9.48
C TYR A 357 10.13 2.33 -8.03
N SER A 358 9.67 1.40 -7.18
CA SER A 358 9.48 1.63 -5.76
C SER A 358 10.79 2.05 -5.06
N ASN A 359 10.70 3.05 -4.19
CA ASN A 359 11.83 3.44 -3.36
C ASN A 359 11.88 2.53 -2.13
N ILE A 360 13.08 1.99 -1.87
CA ILE A 360 13.37 1.06 -0.79
C ILE A 360 13.06 1.69 0.57
N THR A 361 13.34 2.98 0.75
CA THR A 361 13.05 3.69 2.01
C THR A 361 11.55 3.83 2.25
N THR A 362 10.74 4.02 1.20
CA THR A 362 9.29 4.07 1.30
C THR A 362 8.73 2.72 1.76
N THR A 363 9.20 1.61 1.19
CA THR A 363 8.75 0.27 1.62
C THR A 363 9.07 -0.03 3.09
N GLN A 364 10.22 0.41 3.60
CA GLN A 364 10.56 0.28 5.03
C GLN A 364 9.69 1.16 5.93
N GLY A 365 9.45 2.41 5.53
CA GLY A 365 8.57 3.32 6.27
C GLY A 365 7.13 2.81 6.34
N ILE A 366 6.67 2.14 5.29
CA ILE A 366 5.32 1.56 5.31
C ILE A 366 5.26 0.31 6.19
N GLN A 367 6.27 -0.56 6.15
CA GLN A 367 6.34 -1.71 7.07
C GLN A 367 6.28 -1.27 8.54
N GLN A 368 6.96 -0.17 8.89
CA GLN A 368 6.90 0.40 10.24
C GLN A 368 5.49 0.89 10.60
N ASN A 369 4.77 1.52 9.67
CA ASN A 369 3.38 1.93 9.89
C ASN A 369 2.45 0.72 10.10
N ILE A 370 2.68 -0.39 9.40
CA ILE A 370 1.95 -1.64 9.60
C ILE A 370 2.18 -2.17 11.01
N ASP A 371 3.43 -2.24 11.43
CA ASP A 371 3.80 -2.71 12.77
C ASP A 371 3.17 -1.82 13.85
N GLU A 372 3.15 -0.50 13.65
CA GLU A 372 2.48 0.43 14.55
C GLU A 372 0.96 0.19 14.60
N LYS A 373 0.30 0.03 13.45
CA LYS A 373 -1.16 -0.25 13.40
C LYS A 373 -1.51 -1.59 14.01
N ASN A 374 -0.69 -2.61 13.79
CA ASN A 374 -0.82 -3.91 14.45
C ASN A 374 -0.69 -3.79 15.97
N SER A 375 0.23 -2.96 16.45
CA SER A 375 0.37 -2.69 17.89
C SER A 375 -0.87 -1.97 18.46
N GLN A 376 -1.43 -1.01 17.74
CA GLN A 376 -2.67 -0.30 18.13
C GLN A 376 -3.86 -1.25 18.21
N LEU A 377 -4.00 -2.14 17.24
CA LEU A 377 -5.03 -3.19 17.23
C LEU A 377 -4.87 -4.15 18.41
N ALA A 378 -3.64 -4.60 18.71
CA ALA A 378 -3.37 -5.46 19.86
C ALA A 378 -3.82 -4.82 21.19
N ILE A 379 -3.61 -3.52 21.36
CA ILE A 379 -4.08 -2.76 22.53
C ILE A 379 -5.62 -2.77 22.62
N ILE A 380 -6.32 -2.56 21.49
CA ILE A 380 -7.79 -2.60 21.45
C ILE A 380 -8.31 -3.99 21.84
N PHE A 381 -7.72 -5.06 21.29
CA PHE A 381 -8.06 -6.43 21.66
C PHE A 381 -7.83 -6.71 23.14
N MET A 382 -6.71 -6.24 23.71
CA MET A 382 -6.41 -6.41 25.13
C MET A 382 -7.45 -5.72 26.03
N LYS A 383 -7.92 -4.52 25.63
CA LYS A 383 -9.01 -3.81 26.32
C LYS A 383 -10.33 -4.58 26.27
N MET A 384 -10.68 -5.14 25.11
CA MET A 384 -11.89 -5.97 24.97
C MET A 384 -11.84 -7.21 25.86
N PHE A 385 -10.69 -7.89 25.91
CA PHE A 385 -10.47 -9.03 26.79
C PHE A 385 -10.65 -8.64 28.27
N LEU A 386 -10.01 -7.56 28.72
CA LEU A 386 -10.10 -7.09 30.10
C LEU A 386 -11.55 -6.74 30.48
N SER A 387 -12.28 -6.08 29.57
CA SER A 387 -13.70 -5.78 29.74
C SER A 387 -14.55 -7.04 29.94
N HIS A 388 -14.36 -8.05 29.08
CA HIS A 388 -15.06 -9.34 29.20
C HIS A 388 -14.71 -10.09 30.49
N ALA A 389 -13.44 -10.07 30.91
CA ALA A 389 -13.01 -10.68 32.15
C ALA A 389 -13.66 -10.00 33.37
N CYS A 390 -13.67 -8.66 33.41
CA CYS A 390 -14.32 -7.89 34.46
C CYS A 390 -15.84 -8.14 34.51
N PHE A 391 -16.50 -8.16 33.35
CA PHE A 391 -17.93 -8.44 33.26
C PHE A 391 -18.28 -9.84 33.77
N SER A 392 -17.47 -10.84 33.42
CA SER A 392 -17.63 -12.22 33.90
C SER A 392 -17.44 -12.33 35.41
N ALA A 393 -16.46 -11.62 35.98
CA ALA A 393 -16.25 -11.56 37.41
C ALA A 393 -17.42 -10.89 38.16
N LEU A 394 -17.98 -9.82 37.59
CA LEU A 394 -19.14 -9.12 38.14
C LEU A 394 -20.38 -10.02 38.18
N LEU A 395 -20.65 -10.76 37.09
CA LEU A 395 -21.73 -11.74 37.04
C LEU A 395 -21.59 -12.81 38.11
N MET A 396 -20.37 -13.30 38.35
CA MET A 396 -20.11 -14.28 39.41
C MET A 396 -20.42 -13.71 40.81
N PHE A 397 -20.06 -12.45 41.06
CA PHE A 397 -20.35 -11.80 42.33
C PHE A 397 -21.86 -11.69 42.57
N LEU A 398 -22.62 -11.35 41.53
CA LEU A 398 -24.09 -11.34 41.55
C LEU A 398 -24.67 -12.72 41.83
N GLU A 399 -24.18 -13.77 41.17
CA GLU A 399 -24.60 -15.15 41.43
C GLU A 399 -24.32 -15.58 42.87
N PHE A 400 -23.15 -15.21 43.41
CA PHE A 400 -22.81 -15.52 44.80
C PHE A 400 -23.77 -14.85 45.79
N ILE A 401 -24.14 -13.59 45.54
CA ILE A 401 -25.15 -12.88 46.35
C ILE A 401 -26.49 -13.62 46.32
N VAL A 402 -26.96 -14.03 45.15
CA VAL A 402 -28.23 -14.77 44.98
C VAL A 402 -28.19 -16.10 45.74
N ILE A 403 -27.09 -16.85 45.63
CA ILE A 403 -26.90 -18.12 46.35
C ILE A 403 -26.95 -17.88 47.86
N VAL A 404 -26.23 -16.88 48.38
CA VAL A 404 -26.23 -16.54 49.81
C VAL A 404 -27.64 -16.16 50.27
N GLN A 405 -28.40 -15.39 49.49
CA GLN A 405 -29.79 -15.03 49.81
C GLN A 405 -30.71 -16.26 49.85
N ILE A 406 -30.59 -17.19 48.90
CA ILE A 406 -31.40 -18.42 48.86
C ILE A 406 -31.10 -19.33 50.07
N PHE A 407 -29.84 -19.43 50.50
CA PHE A 407 -29.45 -20.28 51.62
C PHE A 407 -29.55 -19.60 53.00
N ALA A 408 -29.72 -18.27 53.07
CA ALA A 408 -29.83 -17.53 54.33
C ALA A 408 -30.99 -18.00 55.24
N PRO A 409 -32.21 -18.31 54.74
CA PRO A 409 -33.31 -18.79 55.57
C PRO A 409 -32.98 -20.15 56.22
N ILE A 410 -32.37 -21.07 55.45
CA ILE A 410 -31.98 -22.41 55.92
C ILE A 410 -30.87 -22.29 56.97
N TYR A 411 -29.91 -21.39 56.77
CA TYR A 411 -28.85 -21.14 57.75
C TYR A 411 -29.39 -20.56 59.06
N LYS A 412 -30.31 -19.59 58.99
CA LYS A 412 -31.00 -19.04 60.18
C LYS A 412 -31.76 -20.11 60.94
N LEU A 413 -32.53 -20.96 60.23
CA LEU A 413 -33.24 -22.08 60.82
C LEU A 413 -32.28 -23.07 61.49
N THR A 414 -31.18 -23.42 60.82
CA THR A 414 -30.18 -24.35 61.38
C THR A 414 -29.53 -23.76 62.62
N MET A 415 -29.23 -22.47 62.64
CA MET A 415 -28.69 -21.78 63.82
C MET A 415 -29.70 -21.72 64.97
N GLU A 416 -30.98 -21.46 64.69
CA GLU A 416 -32.04 -21.49 65.71
C GLU A 416 -32.26 -22.90 66.27
N ILE A 417 -32.26 -23.94 65.41
CA ILE A 417 -32.31 -25.34 65.84
C ILE A 417 -31.10 -25.67 66.70
N LYS A 418 -29.89 -25.24 66.31
CA LYS A 418 -28.66 -25.50 67.07
C LYS A 418 -28.69 -24.81 68.44
N LYS A 419 -29.19 -23.57 68.48
CA LYS A 419 -29.44 -22.80 69.71
C LYS A 419 -30.49 -23.48 70.58
N TYR A 420 -31.55 -24.02 69.98
CA TYR A 420 -32.58 -24.80 70.66
C TYR A 420 -32.03 -26.11 71.22
N THR A 421 -31.26 -26.90 70.46
CA THR A 421 -30.62 -28.12 70.97
C THR A 421 -29.60 -27.84 72.08
N LEU A 422 -28.91 -26.69 72.03
CA LEU A 422 -28.03 -26.26 73.12
C LEU A 422 -28.82 -25.81 74.36
N CYS A 423 -29.94 -25.09 74.17
CA CYS A 423 -30.82 -24.67 75.27
C CYS A 423 -31.57 -25.85 75.91
N VAL A 424 -32.08 -26.80 75.11
CA VAL A 424 -32.75 -28.01 75.59
C VAL A 424 -31.72 -28.97 76.18
N GLY A 425 -30.58 -29.19 75.53
CA GLY A 425 -29.49 -30.02 76.04
C GLY A 425 -28.95 -29.57 77.40
N ASN A 426 -28.94 -28.26 77.68
CA ASN A 426 -28.59 -27.70 79.00
C ASN A 426 -29.74 -27.70 80.03
N ASN A 427 -30.98 -28.07 79.66
CA ASN A 427 -32.15 -28.00 80.54
C ASN A 427 -33.00 -29.29 80.58
N VAL A 428 -32.55 -30.39 79.95
CA VAL A 428 -33.30 -31.67 79.96
C VAL A 428 -33.62 -32.12 81.37
N ASP A 429 -32.70 -31.94 82.33
CA ASP A 429 -32.91 -32.32 83.73
C ASP A 429 -33.89 -31.40 84.47
N LYS A 430 -34.10 -30.16 84.02
CA LYS A 430 -34.96 -29.16 84.68
C LYS A 430 -36.38 -29.09 84.10
N GLU A 431 -36.57 -29.41 82.83
CA GLU A 431 -37.89 -29.36 82.18
C GLU A 431 -38.71 -30.66 82.34
N ILE A 432 -38.06 -31.83 82.38
CA ILE A 432 -38.77 -33.09 82.67
C ILE A 432 -39.40 -33.05 84.08
N PHE A 433 -38.75 -32.39 85.04
CA PHE A 433 -39.29 -32.20 86.40
C PHE A 433 -40.38 -31.12 86.51
N LYS A 434 -40.43 -30.12 85.59
CA LYS A 434 -41.47 -29.08 85.59
C LYS A 434 -42.74 -29.48 84.85
N LEU A 435 -42.63 -30.37 83.84
CA LEU A 435 -43.79 -30.87 83.08
C LEU A 435 -44.70 -31.79 83.90
N ILE A 436 -44.20 -32.40 84.97
CA ILE A 436 -45.03 -33.23 85.86
C ILE A 436 -45.88 -32.36 86.79
N HIS A 437 -45.53 -31.10 87.08
CA HIS A 437 -46.16 -30.34 88.17
C HIS A 437 -46.67 -28.91 87.92
N LYS A 438 -46.56 -28.29 86.72
CA LYS A 438 -47.23 -26.97 86.50
C LYS A 438 -47.68 -26.74 85.06
N LYS A 439 -48.92 -26.23 84.90
CA LYS A 439 -49.41 -25.62 83.64
C LYS A 439 -48.43 -24.51 83.21
N PRO A 440 -47.85 -24.54 81.99
CA PRO A 440 -47.08 -23.42 81.50
C PRO A 440 -47.96 -22.50 80.64
N ALA A 441 -48.05 -21.25 81.08
CA ALA A 441 -48.35 -20.11 80.22
C ALA A 441 -47.15 -19.85 79.29
N ASN A 442 -47.42 -19.43 78.05
CA ASN A 442 -46.46 -19.16 76.96
C ASN A 442 -45.63 -20.37 76.48
N ASN A 443 -46.29 -21.25 75.71
CA ASN A 443 -45.62 -22.33 74.99
C ASN A 443 -44.85 -21.78 73.77
N GLN A 444 -43.53 -21.64 73.90
CA GLN A 444 -42.61 -21.50 72.76
C GLN A 444 -42.75 -22.67 71.77
N PHE A 445 -43.21 -23.84 72.23
CA PHE A 445 -43.61 -24.97 71.40
C PHE A 445 -44.75 -24.61 70.44
N PHE A 446 -45.74 -23.86 70.91
CA PHE A 446 -46.85 -23.38 70.08
C PHE A 446 -46.38 -22.34 69.06
N THR A 447 -45.38 -21.51 69.41
CA THR A 447 -44.77 -20.53 68.49
C THR A 447 -43.91 -21.20 67.42
N LEU A 448 -43.16 -22.26 67.78
CA LEU A 448 -42.39 -23.08 66.84
C LEU A 448 -43.33 -23.86 65.91
N GLN A 449 -44.41 -24.42 66.46
CA GLN A 449 -45.46 -25.12 65.71
C GLN A 449 -46.21 -24.16 64.78
N GLN A 450 -46.54 -22.94 65.21
CA GLN A 450 -47.10 -21.90 64.35
C GLN A 450 -46.13 -21.47 63.24
N LYS A 451 -44.81 -21.39 63.52
CA LYS A 451 -43.82 -21.06 62.48
C LYS A 451 -43.56 -22.23 61.52
N MET A 452 -43.62 -23.49 61.99
CA MET A 452 -43.61 -24.66 61.11
C MET A 452 -44.86 -24.73 60.25
N LEU A 453 -46.05 -24.47 60.82
CA LEU A 453 -47.31 -24.37 60.07
C LEU A 453 -47.32 -23.17 59.11
N ASN A 454 -46.69 -22.05 59.46
CA ASN A 454 -46.51 -20.92 58.54
C ASN A 454 -45.49 -21.20 57.43
N ILE A 455 -44.46 -22.00 57.69
CA ILE A 455 -43.52 -22.47 56.65
C ILE A 455 -44.20 -23.50 55.74
N GLU A 456 -44.99 -24.41 56.32
CA GLU A 456 -45.82 -25.37 55.58
C GLU A 456 -46.87 -24.63 54.74
N ASN A 457 -47.50 -23.59 55.29
CA ASN A 457 -48.38 -22.69 54.56
C ASN A 457 -47.63 -21.82 53.54
N LEU A 458 -46.39 -21.38 53.76
CA LEU A 458 -45.59 -20.66 52.75
C LEU A 458 -45.12 -21.59 51.62
N LEU A 459 -44.83 -22.86 51.93
CA LEU A 459 -44.50 -23.90 50.96
C LEU A 459 -45.73 -24.33 50.14
N ASN A 460 -46.92 -24.30 50.75
CA ASN A 460 -48.18 -24.73 50.14
C ASN A 460 -49.03 -23.61 49.52
N SER A 461 -49.00 -22.37 50.05
CA SER A 461 -49.89 -21.28 49.63
C SER A 461 -49.55 -20.65 48.28
N ASN A 462 -48.39 -20.97 47.70
CA ASN A 462 -47.94 -20.45 46.41
C ASN A 462 -47.66 -21.53 45.35
N GLN A 463 -48.30 -22.71 45.43
CA GLN A 463 -48.16 -23.73 44.39
C GLN A 463 -48.67 -23.27 43.00
N ASN A 464 -49.61 -22.32 42.95
CA ASN A 464 -50.20 -21.83 41.70
C ASN A 464 -49.33 -20.80 40.94
N TYR A 465 -48.34 -20.17 41.59
CA TYR A 465 -47.44 -19.16 40.99
C TYR A 465 -45.97 -19.62 40.81
N LYS A 466 -45.67 -20.92 40.97
CA LYS A 466 -44.31 -21.42 40.71
C LYS A 466 -43.97 -21.31 39.22
N SER A 467 -42.80 -20.76 38.89
CA SER A 467 -42.29 -20.74 37.51
C SER A 467 -42.16 -22.17 36.97
N LYS A 468 -42.30 -22.33 35.65
CA LYS A 468 -42.26 -23.65 34.98
C LYS A 468 -40.98 -24.43 35.33
N LEU A 469 -39.86 -23.73 35.48
CA LEU A 469 -38.55 -24.29 35.89
C LEU A 469 -38.55 -24.80 37.34
N CYS A 470 -39.18 -24.07 38.27
CA CYS A 470 -39.23 -24.47 39.68
C CYS A 470 -40.09 -25.75 39.88
N LYS A 471 -41.19 -25.87 39.12
CA LYS A 471 -42.02 -27.10 39.08
C LYS A 471 -41.24 -28.32 38.54
N ILE A 472 -40.36 -28.10 37.55
CA ILE A 472 -39.50 -29.16 37.00
C ILE A 472 -38.48 -29.62 38.06
N TYR A 473 -37.80 -28.70 38.74
CA TYR A 473 -36.85 -29.07 39.80
C TYR A 473 -37.49 -29.80 40.99
N GLU A 474 -38.70 -29.40 41.42
CA GLU A 474 -39.43 -30.12 42.47
C GLU A 474 -39.84 -31.54 42.06
N SER A 475 -40.24 -31.74 40.81
CA SER A 475 -40.59 -33.07 40.28
C SER A 475 -39.41 -34.04 40.24
N ILE A 476 -38.18 -33.51 40.19
CA ILE A 476 -36.95 -34.29 40.20
C ILE A 476 -36.58 -34.72 41.64
N GLN A 477 -36.99 -33.97 42.67
CA GLN A 477 -36.46 -34.14 44.03
C GLN A 477 -37.38 -34.87 45.03
N TYR A 478 -38.68 -35.00 44.77
CA TYR A 478 -39.60 -35.76 45.63
C TYR A 478 -40.45 -36.78 44.85
N ASN A 479 -39.80 -37.84 44.39
CA ASN A 479 -40.46 -39.11 44.09
C ASN A 479 -39.89 -40.20 45.01
N LYS A 480 -40.16 -40.05 46.31
CA LYS A 480 -39.99 -41.13 47.31
C LYS A 480 -41.37 -41.52 47.85
N LYS A 481 -42.25 -41.95 46.95
CA LYS A 481 -43.31 -42.90 47.28
C LYS A 481 -42.97 -44.18 46.52
N GLU A 482 -42.50 -45.18 47.26
CA GLU A 482 -42.46 -46.56 46.78
C GLU A 482 -43.89 -46.93 46.38
N SER A 483 -44.15 -46.92 45.07
CA SER A 483 -45.22 -47.73 44.51
C SER A 483 -44.62 -49.11 44.25
N PRO A 484 -45.31 -50.21 44.60
CA PRO A 484 -44.81 -51.53 44.26
C PRO A 484 -44.64 -51.62 42.75
N PHE A 485 -43.39 -51.81 42.36
CA PHE A 485 -42.87 -51.91 41.01
C PHE A 485 -43.72 -52.92 40.19
N LYS A 486 -44.56 -52.44 39.26
CA LYS A 486 -45.28 -53.32 38.31
C LYS A 486 -44.32 -53.79 37.22
N ILE A 487 -43.55 -54.84 37.52
CA ILE A 487 -42.58 -55.54 36.65
C ILE A 487 -43.15 -55.90 35.25
N LYS A 488 -44.49 -56.03 35.10
CA LYS A 488 -45.14 -56.34 33.81
C LYS A 488 -45.00 -55.24 32.75
N GLN A 489 -44.91 -53.97 33.11
CA GLN A 489 -44.73 -52.90 32.12
C GLN A 489 -43.28 -52.81 31.63
N ILE A 490 -42.30 -52.93 32.53
CA ILE A 490 -40.87 -52.95 32.14
C ILE A 490 -40.54 -54.17 31.30
N LYS A 491 -41.15 -55.34 31.56
CA LYS A 491 -40.98 -56.53 30.69
C LYS A 491 -41.51 -56.30 29.27
N LYS A 492 -42.62 -55.56 29.12
CA LYS A 492 -43.16 -55.15 27.81
C LYS A 492 -42.26 -54.10 27.14
N SER A 493 -41.79 -53.10 27.87
CA SER A 493 -40.89 -52.07 27.33
C SER A 493 -39.52 -52.63 26.94
N ALA A 494 -38.99 -53.59 27.71
CA ALA A 494 -37.74 -54.29 27.43
C ALA A 494 -37.85 -55.17 26.17
N LEU A 495 -38.98 -55.87 25.98
CA LEU A 495 -39.26 -56.62 24.74
C LEU A 495 -39.38 -55.69 23.53
N ILE A 496 -40.00 -54.51 23.69
CA ILE A 496 -40.09 -53.50 22.61
C ILE A 496 -38.71 -52.89 22.29
N LEU A 497 -37.87 -52.66 23.31
CA LEU A 497 -36.50 -52.16 23.15
C LEU A 497 -35.57 -53.18 22.49
N GLU A 498 -35.74 -54.47 22.79
CA GLU A 498 -34.98 -55.56 22.18
C GLU A 498 -35.34 -55.75 20.70
N ASP A 499 -36.63 -55.58 20.36
CA ASP A 499 -37.10 -55.63 18.97
C ASP A 499 -36.66 -54.38 18.16
N GLN A 500 -36.67 -53.20 18.79
CA GLN A 500 -36.13 -51.97 18.20
C GLN A 500 -34.61 -52.02 18.00
N GLN A 501 -33.86 -52.63 18.93
CA GLN A 501 -32.42 -52.87 18.77
C GLN A 501 -32.13 -53.84 17.62
N LYS A 502 -32.92 -54.90 17.45
CA LYS A 502 -32.79 -55.82 16.31
C LYS A 502 -33.06 -55.13 14.97
N GLN A 503 -34.11 -54.32 14.87
CA GLN A 503 -34.41 -53.54 13.67
C GLN A 503 -33.34 -52.48 13.36
N PHE A 504 -32.78 -51.83 14.38
CA PHE A 504 -31.68 -50.87 14.22
C PHE A 504 -30.39 -51.55 13.75
N LYS A 505 -30.08 -52.74 14.29
CA LYS A 505 -28.91 -53.54 13.89
C LYS A 505 -29.04 -54.06 12.45
N GLN A 506 -30.25 -54.45 12.02
CA GLN A 506 -30.54 -54.79 10.62
C GLN A 506 -30.38 -53.56 9.71
N LYS A 507 -30.94 -52.39 10.07
CA LYS A 507 -30.76 -51.16 9.28
C LYS A 507 -29.29 -50.75 9.14
N ILE A 508 -28.49 -50.86 10.21
CA ILE A 508 -27.05 -50.60 10.17
C ILE A 508 -26.33 -51.62 9.25
N GLN A 509 -26.71 -52.89 9.28
CA GLN A 509 -26.14 -53.90 8.37
C GLN A 509 -26.52 -53.64 6.90
N THR A 510 -27.73 -53.16 6.61
CA THR A 510 -28.14 -52.81 5.24
C THR A 510 -27.41 -51.56 4.73
N ILE A 511 -27.10 -50.61 5.61
CA ILE A 511 -26.35 -49.38 5.28
C ILE A 511 -24.84 -49.67 5.13
N LEU A 512 -24.28 -50.59 5.93
CA LEU A 512 -22.86 -50.97 5.85
C LEU A 512 -22.52 -51.90 4.68
N LYS A 513 -23.49 -52.67 4.16
CA LYS A 513 -23.28 -53.61 3.05
C LYS A 513 -22.74 -52.96 1.75
N PRO A 514 -23.24 -51.79 1.30
CA PRO A 514 -22.67 -51.09 0.14
C PRO A 514 -21.34 -50.36 0.46
N LEU A 515 -21.08 -50.01 1.73
CA LEU A 515 -19.82 -49.34 2.13
C LEU A 515 -18.63 -50.30 2.26
N LEU A 516 -18.87 -51.59 2.51
CA LEU A 516 -17.83 -52.62 2.59
C LEU A 516 -17.53 -53.32 1.24
N ASN A 517 -18.34 -53.09 0.21
CA ASN A 517 -18.14 -53.64 -1.15
C ASN A 517 -17.44 -52.66 -2.13
N CYS A 518 -16.95 -51.51 -1.67
CA CYS A 518 -16.23 -50.53 -2.49
C CYS A 518 -14.69 -50.67 -2.43
N ASN A 519 -14.16 -51.89 -2.28
CA ASN A 519 -12.71 -52.16 -2.32
C ASN A 519 -12.28 -53.19 -3.38
N GLU A 520 -13.12 -53.50 -4.37
CA GLU A 520 -12.73 -54.32 -5.53
C GLU A 520 -13.08 -53.63 -6.86
N THR A 521 -12.59 -52.41 -7.09
CA THR A 521 -12.42 -51.83 -8.45
C THR A 521 -11.40 -50.69 -8.45
N ILE A 522 -10.17 -50.96 -8.00
CA ILE A 522 -8.97 -50.23 -8.45
C ILE A 522 -7.85 -51.26 -8.63
N ASN A 523 -7.89 -51.94 -9.78
CA ASN A 523 -6.73 -52.49 -10.50
C ASN A 523 -7.24 -53.03 -11.85
N ASN A 524 -7.26 -52.13 -12.83
CA ASN A 524 -6.88 -52.37 -14.23
C ASN A 524 -6.70 -51.01 -14.91
#